data_AF-A0AAJ5FIZ9-F1
#
_entry.id   AF-A0AAJ5FIZ9-F1
#
_cell.length_a   1.000
_cell.length_b   1.000
_cell.length_c   1.000
_cell.angle_alpha   90.00
_cell.angle_beta   90.00
_cell.angle_gamma   90.00
#
_symmetry.space_group_name_H-M   'P 1'
#
loop_
_entity.id
_entity.type
_entity.pdbx_description
1 polymer ?
#
loop_
_entity_poly.entity_id
_entity_poly.type
_entity_poly.pdbx_seq_one_letter_code
_entity_poly.pdbx_strand_id
1 'polypeptide(L)'
;MQEVAFDKPLVGRIREFFTKHPELHQKDMAKALFMSDSQLSKLLNGSKFSSLATRVRLVHWVKDILVSWSAARIDFGLPSFMFDRRRTGDLLGLLCQEEKESREREEIQAEYLDALTTTPISRTARQTQLIEMFPKELLEDIGAKQALFAKICEESDKDPQPFIDAYNKQYGG
;
A
#
# COMPACT_ATOMS: atom_id res chain seq x y z
N MET A 1 -1.99 21.72 -11.20
CA MET A 1 -2.07 20.30 -10.82
C MET A 1 -0.76 19.64 -11.17
N GLN A 2 -0.12 18.95 -10.24
CA GLN A 2 1.17 18.31 -10.47
C GLN A 2 0.97 17.04 -11.30
N GLU A 3 1.62 16.98 -12.46
CA GLU A 3 1.66 15.76 -13.26
C GLU A 3 2.75 14.83 -12.73
N VAL A 4 2.43 13.56 -12.52
CA VAL A 4 3.35 12.58 -11.91
C VAL A 4 3.36 11.29 -12.74
N ALA A 5 4.54 10.72 -12.95
CA ALA A 5 4.70 9.45 -13.64
C ALA A 5 4.18 8.30 -12.77
N PHE A 6 3.64 7.25 -13.39
CA PHE A 6 3.37 6.01 -12.66
C PHE A 6 4.71 5.37 -12.30
N ASP A 7 4.87 5.01 -11.03
CA ASP A 7 6.06 4.34 -10.58
C ASP A 7 5.94 2.81 -10.66
N LYS A 8 7.06 2.13 -10.46
CA LYS A 8 7.15 0.67 -10.62
C LYS A 8 6.14 -0.09 -9.74
N PRO A 9 5.91 0.28 -8.47
CA PRO A 9 4.89 -0.38 -7.65
C PRO A 9 3.48 -0.27 -8.21
N LEU A 10 3.03 0.94 -8.59
CA LEU A 10 1.68 1.12 -9.16
C LEU A 10 1.51 0.33 -10.46
N VAL A 11 2.49 0.40 -11.37
CA VAL A 11 2.46 -0.38 -12.62
C VAL A 11 2.46 -1.89 -12.34
N GLY A 12 3.22 -2.34 -11.33
CA GLY A 12 3.26 -3.73 -10.88
C GLY A 12 1.87 -4.23 -10.46
N ARG A 13 1.16 -3.45 -9.64
CA ARG A 13 -0.20 -3.78 -9.18
C ARG A 13 -1.24 -3.75 -10.29
N ILE A 14 -1.15 -2.79 -11.21
CA ILE A 14 -2.04 -2.78 -12.40
C ILE A 14 -1.84 -4.06 -13.23
N ARG A 15 -0.60 -4.54 -13.39
CA ARG A 15 -0.33 -5.81 -14.11
C ARG A 15 -0.90 -7.01 -13.37
N GLU A 16 -0.71 -7.07 -12.05
CA GLU A 16 -1.27 -8.13 -11.21
C GLU A 16 -2.79 -8.16 -11.26
N PHE A 17 -3.44 -6.99 -11.23
CA PHE A 17 -4.88 -6.85 -11.41
C PHE A 17 -5.37 -7.51 -12.72
N PHE A 18 -4.72 -7.24 -13.86
CA PHE A 18 -5.09 -7.90 -15.12
C PHE A 18 -4.81 -9.41 -15.15
N THR A 19 -3.84 -9.90 -14.37
CA THR A 19 -3.61 -11.33 -14.21
C THR A 19 -4.75 -11.99 -13.42
N LYS A 20 -5.29 -11.30 -12.40
CA LYS A 20 -6.42 -11.76 -11.58
C LYS A 20 -7.77 -11.64 -12.29
N HIS A 21 -7.90 -10.67 -13.19
CA HIS A 21 -9.12 -10.36 -13.94
C HIS A 21 -8.90 -10.53 -15.46
N PRO A 22 -8.70 -11.77 -15.96
CA PRO A 22 -8.43 -12.03 -17.37
C PRO A 22 -9.59 -11.63 -18.31
N GLU A 23 -10.80 -11.46 -17.76
CA GLU A 23 -11.98 -10.95 -18.45
C GLU A 23 -11.90 -9.45 -18.78
N LEU A 24 -11.02 -8.70 -18.09
CA LEU A 24 -10.80 -7.29 -18.34
C LEU A 24 -9.60 -7.08 -19.27
N HIS A 25 -9.69 -6.07 -20.14
CA HIS A 25 -8.61 -5.77 -21.09
C HIS A 25 -8.08 -4.34 -20.92
N GLN A 26 -6.79 -4.13 -21.23
CA GLN A 26 -6.17 -2.81 -21.17
C GLN A 26 -6.88 -1.75 -22.04
N LYS A 27 -7.50 -2.17 -23.15
CA LYS A 27 -8.33 -1.30 -23.99
C LYS A 27 -9.54 -0.71 -23.24
N ASP A 28 -10.11 -1.46 -22.30
CA ASP A 28 -11.27 -1.01 -21.52
C ASP A 28 -10.84 -0.03 -20.44
N MET A 29 -9.64 -0.23 -19.88
CA MET A 29 -8.98 0.76 -19.04
C MET A 29 -8.65 2.05 -19.81
N ALA A 30 -8.12 1.97 -21.02
CA ALA A 30 -7.81 3.14 -21.84
C ALA A 30 -9.06 4.01 -22.08
N LYS A 31 -10.18 3.37 -22.40
CA LYS A 31 -11.50 4.01 -22.53
C LYS A 31 -11.95 4.66 -21.23
N ALA A 32 -11.90 3.95 -20.10
CA ALA A 32 -12.29 4.47 -18.79
C ALA A 32 -11.44 5.68 -18.36
N LEU A 33 -10.18 5.71 -18.78
CA LEU A 33 -9.25 6.79 -18.53
C LEU A 33 -9.28 7.91 -19.58
N PHE A 34 -10.16 7.83 -20.58
CA PHE A 34 -10.31 8.80 -21.66
C PHE A 34 -8.99 9.06 -22.41
N MET A 35 -8.25 7.99 -22.71
CA MET A 35 -6.99 8.05 -23.44
C MET A 35 -6.89 6.96 -24.50
N SER A 36 -5.99 7.13 -25.47
CA SER A 36 -5.70 6.08 -26.46
C SER A 36 -4.83 4.97 -25.88
N ASP A 37 -4.86 3.78 -26.50
CA ASP A 37 -4.04 2.63 -26.11
C ASP A 37 -2.54 2.96 -26.10
N SER A 38 -2.10 3.80 -27.04
CA SER A 38 -0.71 4.30 -27.10
C SER A 38 -0.38 5.20 -25.91
N GLN A 39 -1.30 6.09 -25.52
CA GLN A 39 -1.12 6.95 -24.35
C GLN A 39 -1.10 6.14 -23.06
N LEU A 40 -1.95 5.11 -22.96
CA LEU A 40 -1.95 4.19 -21.84
C LEU A 40 -0.63 3.41 -21.77
N SER A 41 -0.14 2.89 -22.89
CA SER A 41 1.12 2.15 -22.95
C SER A 41 2.30 3.01 -22.49
N LYS A 42 2.35 4.29 -22.91
CA LYS A 42 3.36 5.25 -22.44
C LYS A 42 3.24 5.53 -20.94
N LEU A 43 2.01 5.60 -20.42
CA LEU A 43 1.76 5.79 -19.00
C LEU A 43 2.24 4.59 -18.17
N LEU A 44 1.93 3.35 -18.58
CA LEU A 44 2.37 2.11 -17.91
C LEU A 44 3.88 1.87 -18.02
N ASN A 45 4.55 2.48 -18.98
CA ASN A 45 6.00 2.43 -19.14
C ASN A 45 6.73 3.60 -18.45
N GLY A 46 6.00 4.50 -17.77
CA GLY A 46 6.57 5.66 -17.09
C GLY A 46 7.08 6.76 -18.03
N SER A 47 6.80 6.68 -19.34
CA SER A 47 7.20 7.67 -20.33
C SER A 47 6.15 8.76 -20.59
N LYS A 48 5.03 8.72 -19.86
CA LYS A 48 4.01 9.76 -19.81
C LYS A 48 3.62 10.05 -18.35
N PHE A 49 3.44 11.33 -18.04
CA PHE A 49 2.93 11.76 -16.74
C PHE A 49 1.39 11.71 -16.70
N SER A 50 0.84 11.51 -15.51
CA SER A 50 -0.61 11.48 -15.26
C SER A 50 -1.04 12.64 -14.38
N SER A 51 -2.27 13.10 -14.60
CA SER A 51 -2.94 14.03 -13.69
C SER A 51 -3.56 13.28 -12.50
N LEU A 52 -3.83 13.99 -11.39
CA LEU A 52 -4.60 13.45 -10.26
C LEU A 52 -5.95 12.90 -10.74
N ALA A 53 -6.65 13.62 -11.63
CA ALA A 53 -7.93 13.17 -12.18
C ALA A 53 -7.81 11.84 -12.94
N THR A 54 -6.69 11.60 -13.63
CA THR A 54 -6.41 10.32 -14.29
C THR A 54 -6.20 9.21 -13.27
N ARG A 55 -5.46 9.47 -12.18
CA ARG A 55 -5.25 8.48 -11.10
C ARG A 55 -6.53 8.16 -10.35
N VAL A 56 -7.37 9.16 -10.06
CA VAL A 56 -8.70 8.95 -9.45
C VAL A 56 -9.58 8.07 -10.36
N ARG A 57 -9.63 8.34 -11.66
CA ARG A 57 -10.39 7.49 -12.60
C ARG A 57 -9.86 6.06 -12.66
N LEU A 58 -8.54 5.88 -12.60
CA LEU A 58 -7.92 4.55 -12.52
C LEU A 58 -8.44 3.81 -11.30
N VAL A 59 -8.34 4.43 -10.12
CA VAL A 59 -8.78 3.82 -8.85
C VAL A 59 -10.25 3.43 -8.89
N HIS A 60 -11.13 4.33 -9.37
CA HIS A 60 -12.57 4.03 -9.48
C HIS A 60 -12.90 2.92 -10.47
N TRP A 61 -12.10 2.78 -11.53
CA TRP A 61 -12.32 1.73 -12.53
C TRP A 61 -11.82 0.37 -12.04
N VAL A 62 -10.62 0.32 -11.47
CA VAL A 62 -10.00 -0.92 -10.99
C VAL A 62 -10.73 -1.46 -9.75
N LYS A 63 -11.14 -0.59 -8.83
CA LYS A 63 -11.74 -0.96 -7.53
C LYS A 63 -10.90 -1.93 -6.70
N ASP A 64 -9.59 -1.95 -6.93
CA ASP A 64 -8.62 -2.74 -6.17
C ASP A 64 -7.95 -1.85 -5.14
N ILE A 65 -7.98 -2.28 -3.87
CA ILE A 65 -7.44 -1.53 -2.75
C ILE A 65 -5.91 -1.36 -2.82
N LEU A 66 -5.19 -2.35 -3.36
CA LEU A 66 -3.74 -2.25 -3.53
C LEU A 66 -3.38 -1.29 -4.66
N VAL A 67 -4.20 -1.19 -5.70
CA VAL A 67 -4.05 -0.12 -6.71
C VAL A 67 -4.38 1.24 -6.11
N SER A 68 -5.43 1.32 -5.29
CA SER A 68 -5.87 2.55 -4.61
C SER A 68 -4.80 3.15 -3.71
N TRP A 69 -4.24 2.34 -2.81
CA TRP A 69 -3.16 2.77 -1.91
C TRP A 69 -1.86 3.09 -2.65
N SER A 70 -1.52 2.33 -3.70
CA SER A 70 -0.35 2.63 -4.54
C SER A 70 -0.49 3.97 -5.25
N ALA A 71 -1.69 4.31 -5.73
CA ALA A 71 -1.97 5.61 -6.34
C ALA A 71 -1.93 6.74 -5.31
N ALA A 72 -2.54 6.54 -4.13
CA ALA A 72 -2.53 7.52 -3.03
C ALA A 72 -1.11 7.85 -2.54
N ARG A 73 -0.17 6.89 -2.55
CA ARG A 73 1.24 7.17 -2.27
C ARG A 73 1.86 8.19 -3.22
N ILE A 74 1.56 8.07 -4.53
CA ILE A 74 2.10 8.98 -5.54
C ILE A 74 1.58 10.41 -5.31
N ASP A 75 0.33 10.53 -4.87
CA ASP A 75 -0.34 11.81 -4.68
C ASP A 75 -0.02 12.50 -3.35
N PHE A 76 0.11 11.73 -2.28
CA PHE A 76 0.14 12.24 -0.92
C PHE A 76 1.39 11.83 -0.14
N GLY A 77 2.33 11.11 -0.78
CA GLY A 77 3.54 10.61 -0.11
C GLY A 77 3.27 9.56 0.97
N LEU A 78 2.08 8.94 0.93
CA LEU A 78 1.66 7.98 1.94
C LEU A 78 2.46 6.67 1.84
N PRO A 79 2.73 6.00 2.96
CA PRO A 79 3.30 4.65 2.96
C PRO A 79 2.44 3.70 2.11
N SER A 80 3.10 2.81 1.37
CA SER A 80 2.46 1.78 0.54
C SER A 80 3.23 0.49 0.72
N PHE A 81 2.54 -0.65 0.59
CA PHE A 81 3.11 -1.98 0.72
C PHE A 81 4.29 -2.22 -0.24
N MET A 82 5.22 -3.04 0.22
CA MET A 82 6.32 -3.54 -0.58
C MET A 82 5.77 -4.45 -1.69
N PHE A 83 6.13 -4.17 -2.94
CA PHE A 83 5.83 -5.04 -4.07
C PHE A 83 7.04 -5.94 -4.34
N ASP A 84 7.01 -7.18 -3.84
CA ASP A 84 8.02 -8.19 -4.14
C ASP A 84 7.53 -9.14 -5.24
N ARG A 85 8.20 -9.09 -6.40
CA ARG A 85 7.89 -9.94 -7.56
C ARG A 85 8.23 -11.42 -7.36
N ARG A 86 9.00 -11.79 -6.33
CA ARG A 86 9.48 -13.15 -6.08
C ARG A 86 8.61 -13.94 -5.10
N ARG A 87 7.66 -13.30 -4.42
CA ARG A 87 6.82 -13.93 -3.39
C ARG A 87 5.40 -14.12 -3.92
N THR A 88 5.21 -15.18 -4.70
CA THR A 88 3.87 -15.63 -5.10
C THR A 88 3.24 -16.46 -3.98
N GLY A 89 2.12 -15.97 -3.43
CA GLY A 89 0.90 -16.78 -3.45
C GLY A 89 0.39 -17.38 -2.14
N ASP A 90 1.13 -17.41 -1.04
CA ASP A 90 0.58 -17.86 0.25
C ASP A 90 0.61 -16.74 1.28
N LEU A 91 -0.31 -15.78 1.11
CA LEU A 91 -0.48 -14.67 2.06
C LEU A 91 -0.95 -15.18 3.43
N LEU A 92 -1.61 -16.35 3.53
CA LEU A 92 -1.96 -16.98 4.80
C LEU A 92 -0.71 -17.48 5.56
N GLY A 93 0.25 -18.06 4.86
CA GLY A 93 1.56 -18.40 5.42
C GLY A 93 2.36 -17.17 5.88
N LEU A 94 2.28 -16.06 5.15
CA LEU A 94 2.81 -14.75 5.57
C LEU A 94 2.11 -14.24 6.83
N LEU A 95 0.80 -14.44 6.97
CA LEU A 95 0.04 -13.95 8.14
C LEU A 95 0.38 -14.66 9.44
N CYS A 96 0.62 -15.98 9.42
CA CYS A 96 1.12 -16.67 10.60
C CYS A 96 2.54 -16.23 10.99
N GLN A 97 3.35 -15.79 10.03
CA GLN A 97 4.69 -15.26 10.28
C GLN A 97 4.62 -13.83 10.82
N GLU A 98 3.76 -13.00 10.26
CA GLU A 98 3.44 -11.65 10.73
C GLU A 98 2.83 -11.64 12.14
N GLU A 99 2.04 -12.65 12.52
CA GLU A 99 1.48 -12.74 13.88
C GLU A 99 2.57 -13.05 14.93
N LYS A 100 3.58 -13.84 14.55
CA LYS A 100 4.79 -14.06 15.36
C LYS A 100 5.63 -12.80 15.45
N GLU A 101 5.89 -12.15 14.32
CA GLU A 101 6.63 -10.90 14.25
C GLU A 101 5.89 -9.75 14.96
N SER A 102 4.55 -9.78 15.02
CA SER A 102 3.73 -8.79 15.75
C SER A 102 3.99 -8.85 17.26
N ARG A 103 4.19 -10.04 17.84
CA ARG A 103 4.54 -10.15 19.27
C ARG A 103 5.93 -9.61 19.56
N GLU A 104 6.90 -9.94 18.71
CA GLU A 104 8.26 -9.38 18.81
C GLU A 104 8.24 -7.86 18.65
N ARG A 105 7.38 -7.33 17.75
CA ARG A 105 7.17 -5.89 17.58
C ARG A 105 6.49 -5.23 18.78
N GLU A 106 5.56 -5.90 19.47
CA GLU A 106 4.95 -5.38 20.71
C GLU A 106 5.99 -5.20 21.84
N GLU A 107 6.90 -6.17 21.99
CA GLU A 107 7.99 -6.08 22.97
C GLU A 107 8.96 -4.95 22.65
N ILE A 108 9.35 -4.82 21.37
CA ILE A 108 10.20 -3.73 20.87
C ILE A 108 9.50 -2.38 21.01
N GLN A 109 8.18 -2.31 20.79
CA GLN A 109 7.39 -1.10 20.93
C GLN A 109 7.37 -0.61 22.38
N ALA A 110 7.19 -1.52 23.34
CA ALA A 110 7.25 -1.17 24.75
C ALA A 110 8.62 -0.59 25.13
N GLU A 111 9.71 -1.22 24.66
CA GLU A 111 11.09 -0.75 24.89
C GLU A 111 11.37 0.60 24.21
N TYR A 112 10.81 0.83 23.03
CA TYR A 112 10.87 2.12 22.34
C TYR A 112 10.12 3.23 23.08
N LEU A 113 8.90 2.95 23.57
CA LEU A 113 8.12 3.92 24.33
C LEU A 113 8.83 4.31 25.64
N ASP A 114 9.41 3.33 26.33
CA ASP A 114 10.28 3.57 27.49
C ASP A 114 11.50 4.44 27.12
N ALA A 115 12.18 4.14 26.01
CA ALA A 115 13.30 4.92 25.49
C ALA A 115 12.94 6.39 25.20
N LEU A 116 11.75 6.65 24.63
CA LEU A 116 11.27 8.01 24.37
C LEU A 116 11.05 8.81 25.65
N THR A 117 10.59 8.14 26.72
CA THR A 117 10.36 8.78 28.02
C THR A 117 11.62 8.90 28.89
N THR A 118 12.68 8.19 28.52
CA THR A 118 14.00 8.28 29.16
C THR A 118 14.74 9.54 28.71
N THR A 119 15.36 10.27 29.65
CA THR A 119 16.17 11.46 29.35
C THR A 119 17.37 11.11 28.46
N PRO A 120 17.74 11.94 27.46
CA PRO A 120 18.78 11.59 26.49
C PRO A 120 20.12 11.15 27.09
N ILE A 121 20.53 11.76 28.20
CA ILE A 121 21.81 11.48 28.90
C ILE A 121 21.78 10.12 29.61
N SER A 122 20.60 9.62 29.96
CA SER A 122 20.40 8.36 30.68
C SER A 122 20.02 7.19 29.77
N ARG A 123 19.93 7.42 28.46
CA ARG A 123 19.60 6.36 27.50
C ARG A 123 20.74 5.38 27.34
N THR A 124 20.41 4.09 27.30
CA THR A 124 21.35 3.05 26.89
C THR A 124 21.61 3.12 25.38
N ALA A 125 22.70 2.50 24.92
CA ALA A 125 23.00 2.39 23.48
C ALA A 125 21.84 1.71 22.70
N ARG A 126 21.20 0.70 23.31
CA ARG A 126 20.03 0.00 22.73
C ARG A 126 18.82 0.92 22.61
N GLN A 127 18.52 1.72 23.64
CA GLN A 127 17.42 2.69 23.60
C GLN A 127 17.64 3.75 22.51
N THR A 128 18.86 4.25 22.34
CA THR A 128 19.19 5.19 21.25
C THR A 128 18.99 4.54 19.87
N GLN A 129 19.46 3.30 19.69
CA GLN A 129 19.27 2.56 18.45
C GLN A 129 17.77 2.32 18.15
N LEU A 130 16.98 1.97 19.16
CA LEU A 130 15.54 1.78 19.02
C LEU A 130 14.82 3.06 18.59
N ILE A 131 15.22 4.21 19.13
CA ILE A 131 14.64 5.51 18.74
C ILE A 131 14.85 5.79 17.24
N GLU A 132 16.01 5.41 16.71
CA GLU A 132 16.34 5.59 15.29
C GLU A 132 15.63 4.58 14.38
N MET A 133 15.51 3.32 14.82
CA MET A 133 15.01 2.23 13.99
C MET A 133 13.48 2.09 14.03
N PHE A 134 12.86 2.25 15.20
CA PHE A 134 11.46 1.89 15.40
C PHE A 134 10.45 2.64 14.50
N PRO A 135 10.63 3.93 14.13
CA PRO A 135 9.74 4.57 13.17
C PRO A 135 9.64 3.84 11.82
N LYS A 136 10.73 3.20 11.37
CA LYS A 136 10.75 2.37 10.16
C LYS A 136 9.94 1.09 10.36
N GLU A 137 10.15 0.41 11.49
CA GLU A 137 9.42 -0.82 11.87
C GLU A 137 7.91 -0.57 11.97
N LEU A 138 7.50 0.53 12.58
CA LEU A 138 6.09 0.94 12.67
C LEU A 138 5.48 1.17 11.27
N LEU A 139 6.26 1.75 10.35
CA LEU A 139 5.81 1.98 8.98
C LEU A 139 5.61 0.68 8.22
N GLU A 140 6.51 -0.28 8.41
CA GLU A 140 6.42 -1.61 7.82
C GLU A 140 5.19 -2.38 8.35
N ASP A 141 4.92 -2.31 9.65
CA ASP A 141 3.73 -2.92 10.28
C ASP A 141 2.41 -2.33 9.75
N ILE A 142 2.32 -1.01 9.61
CA ILE A 142 1.13 -0.36 9.02
C ILE A 142 0.90 -0.87 7.59
N GLY A 143 1.96 -0.96 6.78
CA GLY A 143 1.89 -1.49 5.41
C GLY A 143 1.47 -2.96 5.36
N ALA A 144 1.99 -3.78 6.28
CA ALA A 144 1.62 -5.19 6.41
C ALA A 144 0.15 -5.37 6.80
N LYS A 145 -0.35 -4.62 7.79
CA LYS A 145 -1.76 -4.65 8.22
C LYS A 145 -2.73 -4.20 7.14
N GLN A 146 -2.35 -3.18 6.36
CA GLN A 146 -3.11 -2.78 5.17
C GLN A 146 -3.20 -3.93 4.15
N ALA A 147 -2.07 -4.54 3.80
CA ALA A 147 -2.06 -5.66 2.86
C ALA A 147 -2.87 -6.87 3.38
N LEU A 148 -2.80 -7.14 4.68
CA LEU A 148 -3.62 -8.15 5.35
C LEU A 148 -5.11 -7.86 5.19
N PHE A 149 -5.55 -6.62 5.48
CA PHE A 149 -6.94 -6.21 5.31
C PHE A 149 -7.42 -6.44 3.86
N ALA A 150 -6.62 -6.04 2.87
CA ALA A 150 -6.90 -6.28 1.46
C ALA A 150 -7.09 -7.77 1.15
N LYS A 151 -6.21 -8.62 1.68
CA LYS A 151 -6.26 -10.05 1.45
C LYS A 151 -7.46 -10.72 2.10
N ILE A 152 -7.81 -10.33 3.33
CA ILE A 152 -9.02 -10.85 3.98
C ILE A 152 -10.27 -10.51 3.16
N CYS A 153 -10.35 -9.30 2.62
CA CYS A 153 -11.47 -8.89 1.77
C CYS A 153 -11.53 -9.74 0.49
N GLU A 154 -10.38 -9.98 -0.17
CA GLU A 154 -10.27 -10.86 -1.34
C GLU A 154 -10.72 -12.30 -1.03
N GLU A 155 -10.15 -12.92 0.01
CA GLU A 155 -10.47 -14.31 0.39
C GLU A 155 -11.92 -14.48 0.88
N SER A 156 -12.53 -13.41 1.38
CA SER A 156 -13.91 -13.42 1.88
C SER A 156 -14.94 -13.01 0.82
N ASP A 157 -14.51 -12.70 -0.40
CA ASP A 157 -15.35 -12.12 -1.47
C ASP A 157 -16.15 -10.89 -0.99
N LYS A 158 -15.46 -9.99 -0.28
CA LYS A 158 -16.05 -8.74 0.26
C LYS A 158 -15.43 -7.52 -0.38
N ASP A 159 -16.28 -6.55 -0.71
CA ASP A 159 -15.84 -5.21 -1.09
C ASP A 159 -15.19 -4.54 0.14
N PRO A 160 -13.92 -4.10 0.06
CA PRO A 160 -13.27 -3.36 1.15
C PRO A 160 -13.84 -1.95 1.35
N GLN A 161 -14.43 -1.32 0.33
CA GLN A 161 -14.81 0.09 0.36
C GLN A 161 -15.80 0.45 1.49
N PRO A 162 -16.87 -0.34 1.77
CA PRO A 162 -17.79 -0.05 2.87
C PRO A 162 -17.12 -0.02 4.25
N PHE A 163 -16.10 -0.85 4.48
CA PHE A 163 -15.36 -0.85 5.75
C PHE A 163 -14.49 0.38 5.89
N ILE A 164 -13.83 0.80 4.80
CA ILE A 164 -13.03 2.03 4.75
C ILE A 164 -13.91 3.25 4.99
N ASP A 165 -15.06 3.34 4.31
CA ASP A 165 -16.00 4.45 4.45
C ASP A 165 -16.53 4.56 5.89
N ALA A 166 -16.86 3.42 6.51
CA ALA A 166 -17.29 3.37 7.90
C ALA A 166 -16.18 3.84 8.86
N TYR A 167 -14.95 3.38 8.65
CA TYR A 167 -13.79 3.79 9.43
C TYR A 167 -13.53 5.30 9.31
N ASN A 168 -13.48 5.83 8.09
CA ASN A 168 -13.23 7.25 7.83
C ASN A 168 -14.32 8.13 8.45
N LYS A 169 -15.59 7.73 8.34
CA LYS A 169 -16.71 8.44 8.99
C LYS A 169 -16.61 8.46 10.51
N GLN A 170 -16.12 7.39 11.13
CA GLN A 170 -16.06 7.26 12.58
C GLN A 170 -14.81 7.92 13.19
N TYR A 171 -13.65 7.79 12.53
CA TYR A 171 -12.35 8.17 13.10
C TYR A 171 -11.68 9.34 12.36
N GLY A 172 -12.31 9.92 11.33
CA GLY A 172 -11.86 11.14 10.66
C GLY A 172 -10.69 10.93 9.69
N GLY A 173 -10.71 9.81 8.96
CA GLY A 173 -9.75 9.51 7.88
C GLY A 173 -10.03 10.28 6.60
#